data_AF-A0A1M6KTX1-F1
#
_entry.id   AF-A0A1M6KTX1-F1
#
_cell.length_a   1.000
_cell.length_b   1.000
_cell.length_c   1.000
_cell.angle_alpha   90.00
_cell.angle_beta   90.00
_cell.angle_gamma   90.00
#
_symmetry.space_group_name_H-M   'P 1'
#
loop_
_entity.id
_entity.type
_entity.pdbx_description
1 polymer ?
#
loop_
_entity_poly.entity_id
_entity_poly.type
_entity_poly.pdbx_seq_one_letter_code
_entity_poly.pdbx_strand_id
1 'polypeptide(L)'
;MLNCYQVTRLLEIKAEQPLSWGTLLAMRVHLRLCVLCRRYQQQTYLIARAARPAANLNQVQLREEFKAQLRARLQQRAAALGAAPDSGAD
;
A
#
# COMPACT_ATOMS: atom_id res chain seq x y z
N MET A 1 -18.09 -1.27 20.02
CA MET A 1 -16.98 -0.29 20.10
C MET A 1 -15.67 -1.02 19.86
N LEU A 2 -14.72 -0.44 19.12
CA LEU A 2 -13.39 -1.02 18.96
C LEU A 2 -12.53 -0.73 20.19
N ASN A 3 -11.68 -1.68 20.59
CA ASN A 3 -10.66 -1.45 21.61
C ASN A 3 -9.35 -0.92 20.97
N CYS A 4 -8.43 -0.44 21.81
CA CYS A 4 -7.17 0.15 21.35
C CYS A 4 -6.35 -0.84 20.48
N TYR A 5 -6.29 -2.12 20.86
CA TYR A 5 -5.58 -3.16 20.12
C TYR A 5 -6.15 -3.37 18.71
N GLN A 6 -7.48 -3.40 18.59
CA GLN A 6 -8.14 -3.51 17.29
C GLN A 6 -7.85 -2.29 16.42
N VAL A 7 -7.80 -1.09 16.99
CA VAL A 7 -7.54 0.15 16.26
C VAL A 7 -6.09 0.24 15.80
N THR A 8 -5.11 -0.08 16.65
CA THR A 8 -3.70 -0.11 16.24
C THR A 8 -3.47 -1.15 15.15
N ARG A 9 -4.07 -2.34 15.26
CA ARG A 9 -4.03 -3.35 14.20
C ARG A 9 -4.65 -2.87 12.88
N LEU A 10 -5.79 -2.19 12.94
CA LEU A 10 -6.44 -1.62 11.75
C LEU A 10 -5.62 -0.50 11.10
N LEU A 11 -4.87 0.28 11.90
CA LEU A 11 -3.96 1.30 11.38
C LEU A 11 -2.82 0.68 10.56
N GLU A 12 -2.23 -0.42 11.05
CA GLU A 12 -1.19 -1.16 10.30
C GLU A 12 -1.77 -1.77 9.01
N ILE A 13 -2.91 -2.46 9.09
CA ILE A 13 -3.57 -3.04 7.91
C ILE A 13 -3.88 -1.96 6.87
N LYS A 14 -4.37 -0.79 7.32
CA LYS A 14 -4.68 0.34 6.43
C LYS A 14 -3.43 0.87 5.70
N ALA A 15 -2.25 0.72 6.27
CA ALA A 15 -1.00 1.17 5.65
C ALA A 15 -0.62 0.30 4.43
N GLU A 16 -1.08 -0.95 4.39
CA GLU A 16 -0.79 -1.92 3.32
C GLU A 16 -1.96 -2.05 2.33
N GLN A 17 -3.20 -1.98 2.81
CA GLN A 17 -4.40 -2.21 2.01
C GLN A 17 -5.58 -1.33 2.44
N PRO A 18 -6.53 -1.01 1.53
CA PRO A 18 -7.71 -0.25 1.91
C PRO A 18 -8.61 -1.04 2.88
N LEU A 19 -9.20 -0.32 3.85
CA LEU A 19 -10.20 -0.87 4.76
C LEU A 19 -11.61 -0.75 4.18
N SER A 20 -12.51 -1.64 4.59
CA SER A 20 -13.95 -1.48 4.32
C SER A 20 -14.51 -0.22 4.99
N TRP A 21 -15.52 0.40 4.38
CA TRP A 21 -16.09 1.68 4.82
C TRP A 21 -16.56 1.67 6.28
N GLY A 22 -17.25 0.61 6.72
CA GLY A 22 -17.72 0.49 8.10
C GLY A 22 -16.58 0.43 9.11
N THR A 23 -15.54 -0.35 8.79
CA THR A 23 -14.34 -0.49 9.62
C THR A 23 -13.57 0.83 9.71
N LEU A 24 -13.46 1.54 8.58
CA LEU A 24 -12.81 2.85 8.52
C LEU A 24 -13.54 3.88 9.39
N LEU A 25 -14.87 3.89 9.38
CA LEU A 25 -15.67 4.80 10.21
C LEU A 25 -15.49 4.49 11.70
N ALA A 26 -15.62 3.23 12.10
CA ALA A 26 -15.45 2.81 13.49
C ALA A 26 -14.06 3.17 14.03
N MET A 27 -13.01 2.95 13.22
CA MET A 27 -11.64 3.34 13.56
C MET A 27 -11.51 4.86 13.72
N ARG A 28 -12.08 5.66 12.80
CA ARG A 28 -12.06 7.13 12.88
C ARG A 28 -12.75 7.66 14.13
N VAL A 29 -13.88 7.06 14.52
CA VAL A 29 -14.58 7.43 15.76
C VAL A 29 -13.67 7.19 16.97
N HIS A 30 -13.03 6.02 17.06
CA HIS A 30 -12.12 5.72 18.16
C HIS A 30 -10.92 6.68 18.22
N LEU A 31 -10.34 7.06 17.07
CA LEU A 31 -9.22 8.00 17.01
C LEU A 31 -9.57 9.42 17.47
N ARG A 32 -10.84 9.83 17.34
CA ARG A 32 -11.31 11.10 17.90
C ARG A 32 -11.40 11.06 19.42
N LEU A 33 -11.79 9.92 19.99
CA LEU A 33 -12.03 9.73 21.42
C LEU A 33 -10.75 9.38 22.20
N CYS A 34 -9.83 8.63 21.59
CA CYS A 34 -8.63 8.12 22.25
C CYS A 34 -7.36 8.85 21.78
N VAL A 35 -6.80 9.68 22.66
CA VAL A 35 -5.56 10.43 22.39
C VAL A 35 -4.36 9.51 22.13
N LEU A 36 -4.29 8.36 22.81
CA LEU A 36 -3.18 7.41 22.66
C LEU A 36 -3.17 6.80 21.25
N CYS A 37 -4.33 6.37 20.74
CA CYS A 37 -4.42 5.84 19.38
C CYS A 37 -4.12 6.90 18.32
N ARG A 38 -4.47 8.17 18.56
CA ARG A 38 -4.11 9.29 17.69
C ARG A 38 -2.60 9.55 17.66
N ARG A 39 -1.94 9.51 18.83
CA ARG A 39 -0.47 9.63 18.93
C ARG A 39 0.22 8.46 18.24
N TYR A 40 -0.26 7.24 18.46
CA TYR A 40 0.23 6.04 17.79
C TYR A 40 0.17 6.20 16.26
N GLN A 41 -0.98 6.63 15.71
CA GLN A 41 -1.11 6.89 14.27
C GLN A 41 -0.05 7.89 13.75
N GLN A 42 0.21 8.96 14.49
CA GLN A 42 1.23 9.95 14.12
C GLN A 42 2.64 9.34 14.19
N GLN A 43 2.96 8.58 15.24
CA GLN A 43 4.24 7.92 15.41
C GLN A 43 4.53 6.94 14.27
N THR A 44 3.61 6.01 14.00
CA THR A 44 3.77 5.02 12.92
C THR A 44 3.92 5.71 11.56
N TYR A 45 3.15 6.77 11.30
CA TYR A 45 3.30 7.54 10.05
C TYR A 45 4.70 8.16 9.90
N LEU A 46 5.25 8.73 10.97
CA LEU A 46 6.60 9.33 10.95
C LEU A 46 7.68 8.27 10.76
N ILE A 47 7.57 7.14 11.46
CA ILE A 47 8.48 6.00 11.30
C ILE A 47 8.45 5.49 9.86
N ALA A 48 7.26 5.23 9.31
CA ALA A 48 7.11 4.75 7.94
C ALA A 48 7.67 5.76 6.92
N ARG A 49 7.44 7.06 7.12
CA ARG A 49 7.98 8.11 6.26
C ARG A 49 9.51 8.16 6.32
N ALA A 50 10.10 8.03 7.50
CA ALA A 50 11.55 8.01 7.70
C ALA A 50 12.22 6.72 7.17
N ALA A 51 11.48 5.60 7.14
CA ALA A 51 11.97 4.32 6.63
C ALA A 51 11.97 4.23 5.09
N ARG A 52 11.12 5.00 4.40
CA ARG A 52 11.04 4.98 2.91
C ARG A 52 12.38 5.23 2.20
N PRO A 53 13.21 6.23 2.60
CA PRO A 53 14.54 6.40 2.03
C PRO A 53 15.44 5.18 2.21
N ALA A 54 15.38 4.50 3.36
CA ALA A 54 16.18 3.29 3.60
C ALA A 54 15.75 2.11 2.70
N ALA A 55 14.47 2.01 2.35
CA ALA A 55 13.98 1.06 1.35
C ALA A 55 14.52 1.37 -0.06
N ASN A 56 14.75 2.64 -0.40
CA ASN A 56 15.40 3.04 -1.66
C ASN A 56 16.91 2.77 -1.68
N LEU A 57 17.59 2.65 -0.53
CA LEU A 57 19.00 2.25 -0.50
C LEU A 57 19.18 0.78 -0.91
N ASN A 58 18.20 -0.06 -0.57
CA ASN A 58 18.02 -1.39 -1.14
C ASN A 58 17.08 -1.32 -2.35
N GLN A 59 17.33 -0.40 -3.29
CA GLN A 59 16.68 -0.45 -4.59
C GLN A 59 17.11 -1.76 -5.26
N VAL A 60 16.35 -2.82 -5.01
CA VAL A 60 16.40 -4.07 -5.75
C VAL A 60 16.01 -3.69 -7.17
N GLN A 61 16.99 -3.25 -7.95
CA GLN A 61 16.83 -3.07 -9.37
C GLN A 61 16.53 -4.46 -9.92
N LEU A 62 15.31 -4.63 -10.43
CA LEU A 62 15.00 -5.78 -11.25
C LEU A 62 16.06 -5.80 -12.35
N ARG A 63 16.84 -6.88 -12.39
CA ARG A 63 17.86 -7.08 -13.41
C ARG A 63 17.21 -6.91 -14.79
N GLU A 64 17.86 -6.19 -15.70
CA GLU A 64 17.25 -5.82 -16.99
C GLU A 64 16.72 -7.03 -17.77
N GLU A 65 17.39 -8.19 -17.66
CA GLU A 65 16.93 -9.46 -18.21
C GLU A 65 15.54 -9.90 -17.68
N PHE A 66 15.29 -9.71 -16.39
CA PHE A 66 14.02 -10.09 -15.77
C PHE A 66 12.90 -9.12 -16.17
N LYS A 67 13.20 -7.82 -16.33
CA LYS A 67 12.23 -6.84 -16.87
C LYS A 67 11.81 -7.20 -18.30
N ALA A 68 12.76 -7.57 -19.14
CA ALA A 68 12.50 -7.98 -20.52
C ALA A 68 11.62 -9.24 -20.59
N GLN A 69 11.94 -10.26 -19.78
CA GLN A 69 11.13 -11.48 -19.69
C GLN A 69 9.72 -11.21 -19.17
N LEU A 70 9.57 -10.34 -18.17
CA LEU A 70 8.27 -9.98 -17.61
C LEU A 70 7.40 -9.24 -18.63
N ARG A 71 7.97 -8.30 -19.39
CA ARG A 71 7.28 -7.58 -20.47
C ARG A 71 6.80 -8.53 -21.57
N ALA A 72 7.65 -9.46 -22.00
CA ALA A 72 7.27 -10.45 -23.01
C ALA A 72 6.09 -11.33 -22.56
N ARG A 73 6.09 -11.78 -21.29
CA ARG A 73 4.97 -12.56 -20.74
C ARG A 73 3.66 -11.76 -20.66
N LEU A 74 3.73 -10.49 -20.30
CA LEU A 74 2.55 -9.62 -20.24
C LEU A 74 1.98 -9.38 -21.65
N GLN A 75 2.82 -9.14 -22.65
CA GLN A 75 2.42 -8.99 -24.05
C GLN A 75 1.79 -10.27 -24.60
N GLN A 76 2.35 -11.44 -24.29
CA GLN A 76 1.77 -12.73 -24.67
C GLN A 76 0.39 -12.95 -24.04
N ARG A 77 0.20 -12.61 -22.76
CA ARG A 77 -1.11 -12.70 -22.10
C ARG A 77 -2.10 -11.68 -22.67
N ALA A 78 -1.67 -10.45 -22.94
CA ALA A 78 -2.51 -9.42 -23.55
C ALA A 78 -2.99 -9.84 -24.96
N ALA A 79 -2.08 -10.38 -25.78
CA ALA A 79 -2.39 -10.91 -27.11
C ALA A 79 -3.33 -12.12 -27.03
N ALA A 80 -3.11 -13.04 -26.09
CA ALA A 80 -3.98 -14.20 -25.86
C ALA A 80 -5.37 -13.83 -25.35
N LEU A 81 -5.51 -12.70 -24.64
CA LEU A 81 -6.77 -12.16 -24.15
C LEU A 81 -7.45 -11.22 -25.15
N GLY A 82 -6.86 -10.98 -26.33
CA GLY A 82 -7.42 -10.10 -27.36
C GLY A 82 -7.43 -8.61 -26.99
N ALA A 83 -6.62 -8.19 -26.01
CA ALA A 83 -6.50 -6.78 -25.64
C ALA A 83 -5.58 -6.07 -26.65
N ALA A 84 -6.14 -5.16 -27.46
CA ALA A 84 -5.37 -4.33 -28.37
C ALA A 84 -4.33 -3.49 -27.60
N PRO A 85 -3.13 -3.27 -28.16
CA PRO A 85 -2.16 -2.37 -27.56
C PRO A 85 -2.74 -0.95 -27.53
N ASP A 86 -2.78 -0.35 -26.33
CA ASP A 86 -3.01 1.07 -26.13
C ASP A 86 -1.92 1.84 -26.89
N SER A 87 -2.30 2.43 -28.01
CA SER A 87 -1.48 3.37 -28.78
C SER A 87 -1.51 4.72 -28.07
N GLY A 88 -0.76 4.85 -26.99
CA GLY A 88 -0.39 6.14 -26.39
C GLY A 88 0.89 6.66 -27.02
N ALA A 89 0.76 7.33 -28.17
CA ALA A 89 1.77 8.22 -28.71
C ALA A 89 1.57 9.64 -28.13
N ASP A 90 2.69 10.36 -28.03
CA ASP A 90 2.93 11.75 -27.61
C ASP A 90 3.15 12.03 -26.10
#